data_AF-A0A8D8CD85-F1
#
_entry.id   AF-A0A8D8CD85-F1
#
_cell.length_a   1.000
_cell.length_b   1.000
_cell.length_c   1.000
_cell.angle_alpha   90.00
_cell.angle_beta   90.00
_cell.angle_gamma   90.00
#
_symmetry.space_group_name_H-M   'P 1'
#
loop_
_entity.id
_entity.type
_entity.pdbx_description
1 polymer ?
#
loop_
_entity_poly.entity_id
_entity_poly.type
_entity_poly.pdbx_seq_one_letter_code
_entity_poly.pdbx_strand_id
1 'polypeptide(L)'
;NGTSRTVTVNQVVTDRELIERSNRLEQVLAEGNFGEYCRQKADQTADQHSRFLWYFLKANFEENPQAEMLNLLGYHTEDIASKFKKYTESGKEVEVAAPAADPVEGLTDQMGGLSRTLDNNAVFDAIAAGNKLLNDQHQEAANNSGSEKPSDNIPYRIRTGTDTEGLICEALLTKNLEAAVELCMEAGKTTEALILAMNGGSELLARVQYRFLKNSDSYLSNIISALVTEDWSGVVTQCTIDSWKEALVAALTHCQGQLPLLCERLGERLQIEAGGDVELARNAILCYVCAGSTERLVEAWNLQKPNGSFGDFVNGEPDKNNNSNRDLQELVEVAMLLQKALERQGRATNVTGKLADLLSQYASLLAAQGSLNSALTYVGNSTDPEME
;
A
#
# COMPACT_ATOMS: atom_id res chain seq x y z
N ASN A 1 -6.89 51.59 -64.93
CA ASN A 1 -5.86 51.05 -64.02
C ASN A 1 -6.48 50.71 -62.68
N GLY A 2 -7.08 49.52 -62.58
CA GLY A 2 -7.62 49.02 -61.31
C GLY A 2 -6.47 48.60 -60.41
N THR A 3 -6.20 49.38 -59.37
CA THR A 3 -5.25 49.00 -58.32
C THR A 3 -5.79 47.78 -57.59
N SER A 4 -5.19 46.62 -57.84
CA SER A 4 -5.47 45.40 -57.09
C SER A 4 -5.20 45.67 -55.59
N ARG A 5 -6.24 45.52 -54.77
CA ARG A 5 -6.14 45.64 -53.30
C ARG A 5 -5.88 44.26 -52.76
N THR A 6 -4.61 43.90 -52.56
CA THR A 6 -4.23 42.60 -52.00
C THR A 6 -4.16 42.69 -50.48
N VAL A 7 -4.88 41.80 -49.80
CA VAL A 7 -4.75 41.55 -48.36
C VAL A 7 -3.92 40.29 -48.19
N THR A 8 -2.86 40.36 -47.37
CA THR A 8 -2.03 39.20 -47.01
C THR A 8 -2.33 38.81 -45.58
N VAL A 9 -2.65 37.53 -45.37
CA VAL A 9 -2.88 36.94 -44.05
C VAL A 9 -1.72 36.00 -43.78
N ASN A 10 -0.93 36.29 -42.74
CA ASN A 10 0.23 35.48 -42.36
C ASN A 10 0.00 34.91 -40.96
N GLN A 11 0.33 33.63 -40.78
CA GLN A 11 0.38 33.00 -39.47
C GLN A 11 1.75 33.27 -38.83
N VAL A 12 1.74 33.81 -37.62
CA VAL A 12 2.97 34.06 -36.84
C VAL A 12 2.96 33.15 -35.63
N VAL A 13 3.88 32.19 -35.60
CA VAL A 13 4.13 31.35 -34.44
C VAL A 13 5.18 32.04 -33.57
N THR A 14 4.82 32.38 -32.33
CA THR A 14 5.73 33.04 -31.39
C THR A 14 6.47 32.04 -30.51
N ASP A 15 5.88 30.87 -30.23
CA ASP A 15 6.48 29.79 -29.43
C ASP A 15 6.47 28.47 -30.21
N ARG A 16 7.59 28.17 -30.88
CA ARG A 16 7.74 26.94 -31.69
C ARG A 16 7.94 25.70 -30.84
N GLU A 17 8.62 25.81 -29.69
CA GLU A 17 8.88 24.68 -28.79
C GLU A 17 7.56 24.13 -28.25
N LEU A 18 6.62 25.01 -27.89
CA LEU A 18 5.28 24.62 -27.44
C LEU A 18 4.55 23.76 -28.48
N ILE A 19 4.52 24.20 -29.74
CA ILE A 19 3.86 23.48 -30.84
C ILE A 19 4.55 22.13 -31.08
N GLU A 20 5.88 22.11 -31.16
CA GLU A 20 6.64 20.88 -31.38
C GLU A 20 6.37 19.84 -30.29
N ARG A 21 6.37 20.26 -29.01
CA ARG A 21 6.03 19.41 -27.88
C ARG A 21 4.58 18.94 -27.91
N SER A 22 3.64 19.79 -28.34
CA SER A 22 2.22 19.43 -28.44
C SER A 22 1.97 18.38 -29.51
N ASN A 23 2.51 18.59 -30.72
CA ASN A 23 2.44 17.64 -31.82
C ASN A 23 3.05 16.29 -31.44
N ARG A 24 4.15 16.33 -30.69
CA ARG A 24 4.80 15.14 -30.17
C ARG A 24 3.93 14.38 -29.17
N LEU A 25 3.27 15.08 -28.25
CA LEU A 25 2.32 14.47 -27.33
C LEU A 25 1.17 13.80 -28.10
N GLU A 26 0.58 14.49 -29.08
CA GLU A 26 -0.49 13.92 -29.91
C GLU A 26 -0.05 12.67 -30.67
N GLN A 27 1.16 12.68 -31.24
CA GLN A 27 1.74 11.51 -31.89
C GLN A 27 1.84 10.32 -30.92
N VAL A 28 2.32 10.55 -29.70
CA VAL A 28 2.43 9.51 -28.67
C VAL A 28 1.06 9.00 -28.23
N LEU A 29 0.07 9.89 -28.09
CA LEU A 29 -1.31 9.53 -27.78
C LEU A 29 -1.96 8.66 -28.86
N ALA A 30 -1.58 8.87 -30.14
CA ALA A 30 -2.08 8.08 -31.27
C ALA A 30 -1.34 6.75 -31.46
N GLU A 31 0.00 6.75 -31.32
CA GLU A 31 0.84 5.56 -31.54
C GLU A 31 0.88 4.60 -30.34
N GLY A 32 0.54 5.09 -29.14
CA GLY A 32 0.52 4.29 -27.91
C GLY A 32 1.89 4.04 -27.28
N ASN A 33 2.95 4.76 -27.71
CA ASN A 33 4.30 4.59 -27.22
C ASN A 33 4.57 5.37 -25.91
N PHE A 34 3.73 5.15 -24.89
CA PHE A 34 3.74 5.91 -23.63
C PHE A 34 5.00 5.67 -22.79
N GLY A 35 5.46 4.42 -22.72
CA GLY A 35 6.59 4.03 -21.88
C GLY A 35 7.91 4.67 -22.30
N GLU A 36 8.18 4.73 -23.62
CA GLU A 36 9.37 5.39 -24.16
C GLU A 36 9.30 6.90 -23.96
N TYR A 37 8.13 7.50 -24.17
CA TYR A 37 7.92 8.93 -23.96
C TYR A 37 8.19 9.35 -22.51
N CYS A 38 7.62 8.64 -21.53
CA CYS A 38 7.86 8.90 -20.11
C CYS A 38 9.34 8.73 -19.75
N ARG A 39 10.02 7.70 -20.28
CA ARG A 39 11.46 7.50 -20.05
C ARG A 39 12.28 8.66 -20.59
N GLN A 40 12.01 9.08 -21.82
CA GLN A 40 12.75 10.18 -22.41
C GLN A 40 12.54 11.50 -21.67
N LYS A 41 11.32 11.77 -21.21
CA LYS A 41 11.04 12.92 -20.35
C LYS A 41 11.83 12.84 -19.04
N ALA A 42 11.84 11.68 -18.38
CA ALA A 42 12.63 11.44 -17.19
C ALA A 42 14.13 11.72 -17.40
N ASP A 43 14.68 11.33 -18.57
CA ASP A 43 16.09 11.53 -18.90
C ASP A 43 16.44 12.98 -19.27
N GLN A 44 15.46 13.75 -19.78
CA GLN A 44 15.60 15.18 -20.11
C GLN A 44 15.44 16.10 -18.90
N THR A 45 14.82 15.62 -17.84
CA THR A 45 14.60 16.39 -16.61
C THR A 45 15.81 16.33 -15.68
N ALA A 46 16.30 17.50 -15.26
CA ALA A 46 17.40 17.61 -14.30
C ALA A 46 16.94 17.45 -12.83
N ASP A 47 15.69 17.78 -12.54
CA ASP A 47 15.09 17.69 -11.20
C ASP A 47 14.77 16.24 -10.83
N GLN A 48 15.26 15.79 -9.67
CA GLN A 48 15.12 14.42 -9.23
C GLN A 48 13.65 14.04 -8.95
N HIS A 49 12.86 14.97 -8.41
CA HIS A 49 11.44 14.73 -8.09
C HIS A 49 10.62 14.58 -9.37
N SER A 50 10.79 15.49 -10.33
CA SER A 50 10.14 15.42 -11.63
C SER A 50 10.59 14.18 -12.41
N ARG A 51 11.86 13.78 -12.33
CA ARG A 51 12.32 12.49 -12.88
C ARG A 51 11.59 11.30 -12.25
N PHE A 52 11.41 11.34 -10.93
CA PHE A 52 10.68 10.32 -10.19
C PHE A 52 9.21 10.25 -10.62
N LEU A 53 8.55 11.39 -10.77
CA LEU A 53 7.18 11.50 -11.29
C LEU A 53 7.03 10.82 -12.66
N TRP A 54 7.95 11.09 -13.61
CA TRP A 54 7.91 10.47 -14.93
C TRP A 54 8.10 8.95 -14.88
N TYR A 55 8.94 8.43 -13.98
CA TYR A 55 9.06 6.98 -13.79
C TYR A 55 7.81 6.37 -13.14
N PHE A 56 7.16 7.05 -12.20
CA PHE A 56 5.88 6.64 -11.66
C PHE A 56 4.79 6.57 -12.73
N LEU A 57 4.75 7.56 -13.61
CA LEU A 57 3.83 7.59 -14.72
C LEU A 57 4.13 6.45 -15.72
N LYS A 58 5.41 6.19 -16.01
CA LYS A 58 5.85 5.04 -16.82
C LYS A 58 5.39 3.71 -16.21
N ALA A 59 5.54 3.54 -14.89
CA ALA A 59 5.17 2.30 -14.19
C ALA A 59 3.69 1.93 -14.41
N ASN A 60 2.80 2.91 -14.56
CA ASN A 60 1.38 2.66 -14.85
C ASN A 60 1.12 1.96 -16.19
N PHE A 61 2.09 1.96 -17.12
CA PHE A 61 1.98 1.33 -18.45
C PHE A 61 2.69 -0.02 -18.54
N GLU A 62 3.35 -0.47 -17.48
CA GLU A 62 4.03 -1.76 -17.41
C GLU A 62 3.05 -2.91 -17.11
N GLU A 63 3.50 -4.15 -17.28
CA GLU A 63 2.67 -5.33 -17.03
C GLU A 63 2.21 -5.44 -15.56
N ASN A 64 3.10 -5.06 -14.63
CA ASN A 64 2.84 -5.07 -13.19
C ASN A 64 3.08 -3.68 -12.58
N PRO A 65 2.11 -2.75 -12.67
CA PRO A 65 2.30 -1.37 -12.21
C PRO A 65 2.70 -1.26 -10.74
N GLN A 66 2.11 -2.08 -9.87
CA GLN A 66 2.39 -2.07 -8.44
C GLN A 66 3.84 -2.47 -8.13
N ALA A 67 4.35 -3.53 -8.77
CA ALA A 67 5.71 -3.99 -8.55
C ALA A 67 6.74 -2.93 -8.98
N GLU A 68 6.50 -2.28 -10.12
CA GLU A 68 7.36 -1.20 -10.61
C GLU A 68 7.31 0.04 -9.70
N MET A 69 6.13 0.42 -9.20
CA MET A 69 6.01 1.51 -8.21
C MET A 69 6.74 1.18 -6.90
N LEU A 70 6.66 -0.06 -6.42
CA LEU A 70 7.39 -0.52 -5.23
C LEU A 70 8.91 -0.45 -5.44
N ASN A 71 9.38 -0.87 -6.62
CA ASN A 71 10.79 -0.75 -7.00
C ASN A 71 11.26 0.72 -6.95
N LEU A 72 10.46 1.64 -7.48
CA LEU A 72 10.79 3.08 -7.43
C LEU A 72 10.83 3.62 -6.00
N LEU A 73 9.98 3.12 -5.10
CA LEU A 73 10.02 3.48 -3.68
C LEU A 73 11.19 2.84 -2.91
N GLY A 74 11.99 1.98 -3.54
CA GLY A 74 13.13 1.28 -2.93
C GLY A 74 12.76 -0.07 -2.30
N TYR A 75 11.58 -0.59 -2.59
CA TYR A 75 11.06 -1.85 -2.06
C TYR A 75 11.19 -2.98 -3.10
N HIS A 76 12.43 -3.29 -3.46
CA HIS A 76 12.73 -4.39 -4.39
C HIS A 76 12.42 -5.75 -3.76
N THR A 77 11.60 -6.55 -4.43
CA THR A 77 11.14 -7.85 -3.95
C THR A 77 12.30 -8.80 -3.61
N GLU A 78 13.35 -8.84 -4.45
CA GLU A 78 14.53 -9.69 -4.26
C GLU A 78 15.39 -9.26 -3.07
N ASP A 79 15.62 -7.96 -2.90
CA ASP A 79 16.39 -7.41 -1.77
C ASP A 79 15.67 -7.64 -0.45
N ILE A 80 14.35 -7.44 -0.45
CA ILE A 80 13.50 -7.66 0.73
C ILE A 80 13.49 -9.14 1.11
N ALA A 81 13.28 -10.03 0.13
CA ALA A 81 13.31 -11.47 0.37
C ALA A 81 14.66 -11.92 0.94
N SER A 82 15.76 -11.43 0.38
CA SER A 82 17.12 -11.74 0.86
C SER A 82 17.38 -11.23 2.27
N LYS A 83 16.91 -10.01 2.60
CA LYS A 83 17.00 -9.44 3.96
C LYS A 83 16.28 -10.30 5.00
N PHE A 84 15.09 -10.81 4.69
CA PHE A 84 14.30 -11.59 5.64
C PHE A 84 14.69 -13.08 5.69
N LYS A 85 15.22 -13.63 4.59
CA LYS A 85 15.73 -15.01 4.52
C LYS A 85 16.71 -15.33 5.65
N LYS A 86 17.57 -14.36 6.01
CA LYS A 86 18.51 -14.47 7.14
C LYS A 86 17.83 -14.79 8.47
N TYR A 87 16.59 -14.35 8.70
CA TYR A 87 15.88 -14.53 9.96
C TYR A 87 14.88 -15.70 9.94
N THR A 88 14.39 -16.08 8.75
CA THR A 88 13.52 -17.25 8.59
C THR A 88 14.30 -18.56 8.44
N GLU A 89 15.54 -18.51 7.95
CA GLU A 89 16.40 -19.69 7.79
C GLU A 89 17.43 -19.86 8.91
N SER A 90 17.70 -18.85 9.74
CA SER A 90 18.58 -18.98 10.92
C SER A 90 18.07 -19.97 11.98
N GLY A 91 16.84 -20.46 11.86
CA GLY A 91 16.32 -21.58 12.65
C GLY A 91 16.65 -22.96 12.08
N LYS A 92 17.26 -23.06 10.89
CA LYS A 92 17.58 -24.32 10.20
C LYS A 92 19.06 -24.73 10.27
N GLU A 93 19.92 -23.93 10.90
CA GLU A 93 21.31 -24.32 11.20
C GLU A 93 21.38 -25.04 12.55
N VAL A 94 20.75 -26.22 12.63
CA VAL A 94 21.26 -27.31 13.47
C VAL A 94 21.80 -28.36 12.52
N GLU A 95 23.05 -28.74 12.75
CA GLU A 95 23.87 -29.58 11.89
C GLU A 95 23.16 -30.85 11.38
N VAL A 96 23.49 -31.18 10.14
CA VAL A 96 23.09 -32.36 9.39
C VAL A 96 23.41 -33.65 10.17
N ALA A 97 22.39 -34.27 10.76
CA ALA A 97 22.37 -35.70 11.08
C ALA A 97 20.94 -36.27 11.15
N ALA A 98 20.46 -36.83 10.04
CA ALA A 98 19.30 -37.72 9.89
C ALA A 98 17.88 -37.16 10.26
N PRO A 99 16.79 -37.65 9.63
CA PRO A 99 15.46 -37.06 9.78
C PRO A 99 14.83 -37.59 11.08
N ALA A 100 15.03 -36.88 12.19
CA ALA A 100 14.12 -36.98 13.32
C ALA A 100 12.99 -35.97 13.09
N ALA A 101 11.75 -36.46 13.05
CA ALA A 101 10.56 -35.65 12.89
C ALA A 101 10.56 -34.47 13.88
N ASP A 102 10.20 -33.28 13.39
CA ASP A 102 10.05 -32.09 14.20
C ASP A 102 9.11 -32.37 15.40
N PRO A 103 9.53 -32.11 16.65
CA PRO A 103 8.69 -32.35 17.82
C PRO A 103 7.40 -31.50 17.83
N VAL A 104 7.35 -30.45 17.00
CA VAL A 104 6.21 -29.54 16.84
C VAL A 104 5.18 -30.05 15.83
N GLU A 105 5.58 -30.79 14.80
CA GLU A 105 4.63 -31.43 13.87
C GLU A 105 3.87 -32.56 14.57
N GLY A 106 4.55 -33.35 15.42
CA GLY A 106 3.92 -34.41 16.20
C GLY A 106 2.88 -33.91 17.23
N LEU A 107 3.05 -32.70 17.76
CA LEU A 107 2.08 -32.08 18.70
C LEU A 107 0.79 -31.64 17.99
N THR A 108 0.88 -31.25 16.72
CA THR A 108 -0.26 -30.80 15.92
C THR A 108 -1.17 -31.97 15.57
N ASP A 109 -0.59 -33.13 15.23
CA ASP A 109 -1.32 -34.38 15.01
C ASP A 109 -1.92 -34.97 16.29
N GLN A 110 -1.23 -34.85 17.43
CA GLN A 110 -1.75 -35.28 18.73
C GLN A 110 -2.92 -34.40 19.22
N MET A 111 -2.85 -33.08 19.01
CA MET A 111 -3.93 -32.16 19.37
C MET A 111 -5.16 -32.34 18.47
N GLY A 112 -4.96 -32.63 17.17
CA GLY A 112 -6.03 -32.94 16.23
C GLY A 112 -6.70 -34.31 16.48
N GLY A 113 -5.94 -35.30 16.94
CA GLY A 113 -6.44 -36.64 17.25
C GLY A 113 -7.35 -36.73 18.48
N LEU A 114 -7.11 -35.90 19.51
CA LEU A 114 -7.90 -35.87 20.74
C LEU A 114 -9.31 -35.29 20.55
N SER A 115 -9.55 -34.56 19.46
CA SER A 115 -10.86 -33.97 19.15
C SER A 115 -11.83 -34.98 18.50
N ARG A 116 -11.37 -36.16 18.03
CA ARG A 116 -12.16 -37.06 17.18
C ARG A 116 -12.58 -38.41 17.76
N THR A 117 -12.23 -38.77 18.99
CA THR A 117 -12.65 -40.06 19.57
C THR A 117 -13.79 -39.90 20.57
N LEU A 118 -15.02 -40.07 20.09
CA LEU A 118 -16.27 -40.14 20.88
C LEU A 118 -16.63 -41.58 21.30
N ASP A 119 -15.66 -42.41 21.72
CA ASP A 119 -15.98 -43.75 22.26
C ASP A 119 -15.15 -44.09 23.50
N ASN A 120 -15.82 -44.03 24.67
CA ASN A 120 -15.23 -44.16 26.00
C ASN A 120 -14.70 -45.57 26.34
N ASN A 121 -14.93 -46.59 25.50
CA ASN A 121 -14.51 -47.97 25.77
C ASN A 121 -13.12 -48.32 25.21
N ALA A 122 -12.60 -47.58 24.23
CA ALA A 122 -11.27 -47.84 23.64
C ALA A 122 -10.11 -47.26 24.47
N VAL A 123 -10.41 -46.35 25.41
CA VAL A 123 -9.41 -45.64 26.22
C VAL A 123 -8.84 -46.53 27.34
N PHE A 124 -9.65 -47.42 27.92
CA PHE A 124 -9.21 -48.26 29.04
C PHE A 124 -8.25 -49.38 28.61
N ASP A 125 -8.44 -49.97 27.43
CA ASP A 125 -7.55 -51.01 26.90
C ASP A 125 -6.19 -50.45 26.42
N ALA A 126 -6.16 -49.22 25.90
CA ALA A 126 -4.93 -48.55 25.49
C ALA A 126 -4.01 -48.21 26.69
N ILE A 127 -4.60 -47.81 27.83
CA ILE A 127 -3.86 -47.52 29.07
C ILE A 127 -3.30 -48.81 29.69
N ALA A 128 -4.06 -49.91 29.64
CA ALA A 128 -3.60 -51.22 30.13
C ALA A 128 -2.46 -51.81 29.29
N ALA A 129 -2.46 -51.58 27.96
CA ALA A 129 -1.39 -51.99 27.07
C ALA A 129 -0.11 -51.14 27.26
N GLY A 130 -0.24 -49.83 27.50
CA GLY A 130 0.91 -48.93 27.74
C GLY A 130 1.68 -49.24 29.03
N ASN A 131 0.98 -49.61 30.10
CA ASN A 131 1.63 -49.99 31.37
C ASN A 131 2.43 -51.30 31.30
N LYS A 132 2.13 -52.17 30.32
CA LYS A 132 2.88 -53.42 30.12
C LYS A 132 4.23 -53.20 29.45
N LEU A 133 4.35 -52.18 28.59
CA LEU A 133 5.59 -51.85 27.87
C LEU A 133 6.60 -51.06 28.74
N LEU A 134 6.13 -50.34 29.75
CA LEU A 134 6.98 -49.55 30.67
C LEU A 134 7.69 -50.41 31.73
N ASN A 135 7.16 -51.59 32.06
CA ASN A 135 7.76 -52.48 33.06
C ASN A 135 8.89 -53.37 32.51
N ASP A 136 8.94 -53.63 31.20
CA ASP A 136 9.97 -54.50 30.60
C ASP A 136 11.27 -53.74 30.23
N GLN A 137 11.31 -52.40 30.34
CA GLN A 137 12.51 -51.60 30.03
C GLN A 137 13.34 -51.14 31.26
N HIS A 138 12.95 -51.53 32.48
CA HIS A 138 13.66 -51.12 33.70
C HIS A 138 14.74 -52.10 34.20
N GLN A 139 15.04 -53.17 33.46
CA GLN A 139 16.14 -54.09 33.78
C GLN A 139 17.04 -54.30 32.56
N GLU A 140 17.83 -53.29 32.18
CA GLU A 140 19.13 -53.43 31.47
C GLU A 140 19.65 -52.05 30.96
N ALA A 141 19.98 -51.13 31.87
CA ALA A 141 20.77 -49.93 31.49
C ALA A 141 21.43 -49.26 32.70
N ALA A 142 22.17 -50.02 33.50
CA ALA A 142 23.15 -49.44 34.40
C ALA A 142 24.48 -49.30 33.63
N ASN A 143 24.94 -48.05 33.48
CA ASN A 143 26.23 -47.57 32.98
C ASN A 143 26.19 -46.92 31.59
N ASN A 144 26.03 -45.59 31.51
CA ASN A 144 27.14 -44.66 31.23
C ASN A 144 26.65 -43.20 31.29
N SER A 145 27.50 -42.31 31.78
CA SER A 145 27.26 -40.89 32.02
C SER A 145 27.23 -40.03 30.75
N GLY A 146 26.28 -39.09 30.66
CA GLY A 146 26.28 -37.97 29.72
C GLY A 146 24.99 -37.15 29.87
N SER A 147 25.12 -35.90 30.28
CA SER A 147 24.03 -35.06 30.80
C SER A 147 23.04 -34.56 29.73
N GLU A 148 21.81 -35.06 29.76
CA GLU A 148 20.62 -34.33 29.34
C GLU A 148 19.75 -34.11 30.57
N LYS A 149 19.37 -32.86 30.84
CA LYS A 149 18.52 -32.52 31.98
C LYS A 149 17.16 -33.19 31.80
N PRO A 150 16.68 -33.99 32.76
CA PRO A 150 15.29 -34.46 32.74
C PRO A 150 14.38 -33.24 32.90
N SER A 151 13.29 -33.18 32.14
CA SER A 151 12.18 -32.28 32.42
C SER A 151 11.76 -32.50 33.86
N ASP A 152 12.05 -31.56 34.75
CA ASP A 152 11.64 -31.63 36.15
C ASP A 152 10.11 -31.74 36.16
N ASN A 153 9.61 -32.93 36.47
CA ASN A 153 8.19 -33.24 36.59
C ASN A 153 7.70 -32.65 37.93
N ILE A 154 7.68 -31.33 38.01
CA ILE A 154 7.36 -30.59 39.24
C ILE A 154 5.84 -30.70 39.43
N PRO A 155 5.37 -31.38 40.51
CA PRO A 155 3.94 -31.44 40.78
C PRO A 155 3.42 -30.03 41.06
N TYR A 156 2.45 -29.58 40.27
CA TYR A 156 1.79 -28.28 40.44
C TYR A 156 0.41 -28.44 41.05
N ARG A 157 -0.04 -27.44 41.81
CA ARG A 157 -1.37 -27.41 42.43
C ARG A 157 -2.31 -26.55 41.62
N ILE A 158 -3.44 -27.12 41.21
CA ILE A 158 -4.56 -26.36 40.64
C ILE A 158 -5.18 -25.53 41.77
N ARG A 159 -5.14 -24.19 41.63
CA ARG A 159 -5.74 -23.27 42.59
C ARG A 159 -7.22 -23.10 42.24
N THR A 160 -8.10 -23.31 43.22
CA THR A 160 -9.52 -23.04 43.12
C THR A 160 -9.90 -22.18 44.32
N GLY A 161 -10.07 -20.89 44.09
CA GLY A 161 -10.29 -19.85 45.10
C GLY A 161 -10.95 -18.63 44.48
N THR A 162 -11.34 -17.65 45.30
CA THR A 162 -11.97 -16.39 44.84
C THR A 162 -10.95 -15.38 44.29
N ASP A 163 -9.69 -15.77 44.20
CA ASP A 163 -8.61 -15.00 43.58
C ASP A 163 -8.72 -15.06 42.06
N THR A 164 -8.10 -14.08 41.38
CA THR A 164 -8.16 -13.97 39.91
C THR A 164 -7.67 -15.25 39.22
N GLU A 165 -6.61 -15.88 39.73
CA GLU A 165 -6.10 -17.15 39.20
C GLU A 165 -7.03 -18.34 39.50
N GLY A 166 -7.65 -18.37 40.67
CA GLY A 166 -8.62 -19.40 41.06
C GLY A 166 -9.88 -19.36 40.19
N LEU A 167 -10.41 -18.17 39.92
CA LEU A 167 -11.56 -17.97 39.03
C LEU A 167 -11.24 -18.35 37.57
N ILE A 168 -10.03 -18.04 37.09
CA ILE A 168 -9.57 -18.48 35.76
C ILE A 168 -9.51 -20.02 35.71
N CYS A 169 -8.91 -20.66 36.73
CA CYS A 169 -8.86 -22.12 36.79
C CYS A 169 -10.25 -22.75 36.84
N GLU A 170 -11.18 -22.18 37.61
CA GLU A 170 -12.57 -22.65 37.68
C GLU A 170 -13.29 -22.52 36.33
N ALA A 171 -13.14 -21.39 35.63
CA ALA A 171 -13.69 -21.19 34.30
C ALA A 171 -13.13 -22.21 33.28
N LEU A 172 -11.83 -22.53 33.36
CA LEU A 172 -11.20 -23.55 32.53
C LEU A 172 -11.71 -24.96 32.85
N LEU A 173 -11.81 -25.32 34.13
CA LEU A 173 -12.31 -26.63 34.57
C LEU A 173 -13.78 -26.85 34.19
N THR A 174 -14.58 -25.78 34.14
CA THR A 174 -16.00 -25.82 33.74
C THR A 174 -16.21 -25.66 32.23
N LYS A 175 -15.13 -25.60 31.43
CA LYS A 175 -15.16 -25.42 29.97
C LYS A 175 -15.80 -24.09 29.51
N ASN A 176 -15.83 -23.07 30.38
CA ASN A 176 -16.30 -21.74 30.01
C ASN A 176 -15.14 -20.89 29.49
N LEU A 177 -14.80 -21.08 28.21
CA LEU A 177 -13.68 -20.39 27.57
C LEU A 177 -13.88 -18.87 27.47
N GLU A 178 -15.11 -18.40 27.27
CA GLU A 178 -15.40 -16.97 27.17
C GLU A 178 -15.11 -16.25 28.49
N ALA A 179 -15.57 -16.82 29.62
CA ALA A 179 -15.29 -16.27 30.94
C ALA A 179 -13.79 -16.36 31.29
N ALA A 180 -13.13 -17.46 30.93
CA ALA A 180 -11.69 -17.62 31.17
C ALA A 180 -10.87 -16.57 30.41
N VAL A 181 -11.24 -16.28 29.15
CA VAL A 181 -10.59 -15.27 28.33
C VAL A 181 -10.79 -13.86 28.89
N GLU A 182 -12.01 -13.49 29.28
CA GLU A 182 -12.28 -12.17 29.86
C GLU A 182 -11.50 -11.96 31.16
N LEU A 183 -11.48 -12.96 32.05
CA LEU A 183 -10.71 -12.92 33.29
C LEU A 183 -9.20 -12.83 33.04
N CYS A 184 -8.67 -13.53 32.03
CA CYS A 184 -7.26 -13.40 31.63
C CYS A 184 -6.93 -12.00 31.10
N MET A 185 -7.84 -11.40 30.31
CA MET A 185 -7.67 -10.04 29.78
C MET A 185 -7.72 -8.98 30.88
N GLU A 186 -8.63 -9.12 31.86
CA GLU A 186 -8.70 -8.23 33.03
C GLU A 186 -7.48 -8.37 33.94
N ALA A 187 -6.93 -9.58 34.05
CA ALA A 187 -5.71 -9.85 34.82
C ALA A 187 -4.40 -9.43 34.11
N GLY A 188 -4.47 -8.91 32.87
CA GLY A 188 -3.31 -8.52 32.07
C GLY A 188 -2.53 -9.71 31.47
N LYS A 189 -3.06 -10.94 31.57
CA LYS A 189 -2.50 -12.18 31.01
C LYS A 189 -2.94 -12.36 29.55
N THR A 190 -2.53 -11.43 28.69
CA THR A 190 -2.99 -11.35 27.30
C THR A 190 -2.52 -12.51 26.42
N THR A 191 -1.32 -13.05 26.67
CA THR A 191 -0.77 -14.22 25.99
C THR A 191 -1.60 -15.46 26.22
N GLU A 192 -1.99 -15.70 27.48
CA GLU A 192 -2.83 -16.81 27.89
C GLU A 192 -4.24 -16.66 27.34
N ALA A 193 -4.78 -15.44 27.35
CA ALA A 193 -6.07 -15.15 26.72
C ALA A 193 -6.05 -15.47 25.21
N LEU A 194 -4.98 -15.13 24.50
CA LEU A 194 -4.84 -15.41 23.06
C LEU A 194 -4.77 -16.92 22.80
N ILE A 195 -3.99 -17.67 23.58
CA ILE A 195 -3.88 -19.14 23.46
C ILE A 195 -5.24 -19.80 23.72
N LEU A 196 -5.97 -19.35 24.75
CA LEU A 196 -7.31 -19.86 25.05
C LEU A 196 -8.32 -19.54 23.93
N ALA A 197 -8.22 -18.35 23.34
CA ALA A 197 -9.14 -17.92 22.28
C ALA A 197 -9.00 -18.74 20.99
N MET A 198 -7.80 -19.29 20.69
CA MET A 198 -7.62 -20.21 19.55
C MET A 198 -8.51 -21.45 19.67
N ASN A 199 -8.78 -21.90 20.88
CA ASN A 199 -9.64 -23.06 21.16
C ASN A 199 -11.14 -22.68 21.32
N GLY A 200 -11.46 -21.38 21.39
CA GLY A 200 -12.81 -20.85 21.62
C GLY A 200 -13.59 -20.48 20.36
N GLY A 201 -13.01 -20.65 19.17
CA GLY A 201 -13.63 -20.31 17.88
C GLY A 201 -13.19 -18.96 17.32
N SER A 202 -13.43 -18.75 16.02
CA SER A 202 -12.94 -17.59 15.27
C SER A 202 -13.44 -16.25 15.81
N GLU A 203 -14.68 -16.20 16.30
CA GLU A 203 -15.31 -14.99 16.84
C GLU A 203 -14.65 -14.54 18.16
N LEU A 204 -14.37 -15.48 19.06
CA LEU A 204 -13.69 -15.17 20.33
C LEU A 204 -12.25 -14.74 20.07
N LEU A 205 -11.56 -15.42 19.15
CA LEU A 205 -10.20 -15.06 18.73
C LEU A 205 -10.13 -13.65 18.15
N ALA A 206 -11.02 -13.28 17.24
CA ALA A 206 -11.07 -11.95 16.64
C ALA A 206 -11.28 -10.86 17.72
N ARG A 207 -12.17 -11.11 18.69
CA ARG A 207 -12.45 -10.18 19.79
C ARG A 207 -11.23 -9.94 20.69
N VAL A 208 -10.51 -11.01 21.04
CA VAL A 208 -9.31 -10.93 21.87
C VAL A 208 -8.17 -10.24 21.13
N GLN A 209 -7.95 -10.59 19.86
CA GLN A 209 -6.97 -9.93 18.99
C GLN A 209 -7.23 -8.42 18.88
N TYR A 210 -8.47 -8.03 18.59
CA TYR A 210 -8.86 -6.63 18.51
C TYR A 210 -8.59 -5.88 19.83
N ARG A 211 -8.99 -6.45 20.97
CA ARG A 211 -8.79 -5.82 22.29
C ARG A 211 -7.32 -5.74 22.67
N PHE A 212 -6.51 -6.75 22.32
CA PHE A 212 -5.06 -6.73 22.50
C PHE A 212 -4.39 -5.61 21.68
N LEU A 213 -4.74 -5.52 20.39
CA LEU A 213 -4.18 -4.52 19.48
C LEU A 213 -4.58 -3.10 19.88
N LYS A 214 -5.84 -2.90 20.28
CA LYS A 214 -6.34 -1.61 20.77
C LYS A 214 -5.67 -1.15 22.06
N ASN A 215 -5.32 -2.08 22.94
CA ASN A 215 -4.67 -1.76 24.21
C ASN A 215 -3.15 -1.53 24.07
N SER A 216 -2.56 -1.86 22.92
CA SER A 216 -1.12 -1.72 22.70
C SER A 216 -0.82 -0.50 21.84
N ASP A 217 -0.24 0.54 22.45
CA ASP A 217 0.10 1.82 21.80
C ASP A 217 1.41 1.79 21.00
N SER A 218 1.68 0.70 20.28
CA SER A 218 2.91 0.58 19.48
C SER A 218 2.67 0.81 17.99
N TYR A 219 3.66 1.38 17.30
CA TYR A 219 3.64 1.51 15.83
C TYR A 219 3.42 0.15 15.16
N LEU A 220 4.00 -0.90 15.72
CA LEU A 220 3.88 -2.28 15.24
C LEU A 220 2.45 -2.80 15.43
N SER A 221 1.80 -2.49 16.56
CA SER A 221 0.38 -2.84 16.78
C SER A 221 -0.52 -2.22 15.71
N ASN A 222 -0.28 -0.96 15.30
CA ASN A 222 -1.07 -0.33 14.24
C ASN A 222 -0.93 -1.04 12.90
N ILE A 223 0.28 -1.45 12.52
CA ILE A 223 0.52 -2.19 11.27
C ILE A 223 -0.06 -3.61 11.34
N ILE A 224 0.11 -4.31 12.46
CA ILE A 224 -0.48 -5.65 12.66
C ILE A 224 -2.01 -5.56 12.66
N SER A 225 -2.57 -4.53 13.30
CA SER A 225 -4.01 -4.29 13.32
C SER A 225 -4.55 -4.08 11.92
N ALA A 226 -3.93 -3.20 11.12
CA ALA A 226 -4.31 -2.98 9.74
C ALA A 226 -4.20 -4.24 8.88
N LEU A 227 -3.19 -5.09 9.12
CA LEU A 227 -3.03 -6.36 8.42
C LEU A 227 -4.13 -7.36 8.80
N VAL A 228 -4.48 -7.45 10.08
CA VAL A 228 -5.51 -8.38 10.60
C VAL A 228 -6.92 -7.94 10.21
N THR A 229 -7.20 -6.63 10.23
CA THR A 229 -8.51 -6.08 9.85
C THR A 229 -8.65 -5.82 8.36
N GLU A 230 -7.58 -6.02 7.58
CA GLU A 230 -7.45 -5.63 6.18
C GLU A 230 -7.79 -4.14 5.91
N ASP A 231 -7.73 -3.31 6.95
CA ASP A 231 -8.06 -1.89 6.88
C ASP A 231 -6.81 -1.02 7.13
N TRP A 232 -6.25 -0.52 6.03
CA TRP A 232 -5.08 0.34 6.03
C TRP A 232 -5.43 1.83 6.15
N SER A 233 -6.71 2.16 6.30
CA SER A 233 -7.22 3.51 6.49
C SER A 233 -6.51 4.23 7.63
N GLY A 234 -6.43 3.59 8.79
CA GLY A 234 -5.79 4.15 9.99
C GLY A 234 -4.29 4.37 9.80
N VAL A 235 -3.60 3.51 9.07
CA VAL A 235 -2.16 3.65 8.80
C VAL A 235 -1.91 4.89 7.95
N VAL A 236 -2.70 5.09 6.89
CA VAL A 236 -2.58 6.25 5.99
C VAL A 236 -2.91 7.56 6.71
N THR A 237 -3.93 7.58 7.58
CA THR A 237 -4.34 8.81 8.27
C THR A 237 -3.48 9.17 9.47
N GLN A 238 -2.90 8.18 10.16
CA GLN A 238 -2.22 8.38 11.44
C GLN A 238 -0.69 8.28 11.37
N CYS A 239 -0.09 7.74 10.31
CA CYS A 239 1.37 7.64 10.20
C CYS A 239 2.03 9.01 10.27
N THR A 240 3.29 9.12 10.70
CA THR A 240 4.03 10.39 10.60
C THR A 240 4.23 10.79 9.14
N ILE A 241 4.32 12.10 8.86
CA ILE A 241 4.56 12.63 7.50
C ILE A 241 5.82 12.03 6.89
N ASP A 242 6.87 11.86 7.70
CA ASP A 242 8.14 11.26 7.26
C ASP A 242 7.98 9.84 6.71
N SER A 243 6.92 9.14 7.12
CA SER A 243 6.63 7.75 6.74
C SER A 243 5.59 7.62 5.62
N TRP A 244 5.40 8.68 4.82
CA TRP A 244 4.44 8.68 3.72
C TRP A 244 4.75 7.61 2.66
N LYS A 245 6.04 7.31 2.43
CA LYS A 245 6.47 6.28 1.48
C LYS A 245 6.04 4.90 1.97
N GLU A 246 6.26 4.61 3.25
CA GLU A 246 5.86 3.37 3.91
C GLU A 246 4.34 3.20 3.86
N ALA A 247 3.57 4.27 4.10
CA ALA A 247 2.12 4.25 3.98
C ALA A 247 1.65 3.98 2.54
N LEU A 248 2.32 4.58 1.55
CA LEU A 248 2.04 4.32 0.13
C LEU A 248 2.39 2.88 -0.28
N VAL A 249 3.51 2.34 0.21
CA VAL A 249 3.91 0.94 0.00
C VAL A 249 2.88 -0.01 0.59
N ALA A 250 2.40 0.26 1.80
CA ALA A 250 1.36 -0.54 2.44
C ALA A 250 0.07 -0.55 1.60
N ALA A 251 -0.36 0.61 1.10
CA ALA A 251 -1.51 0.72 0.22
C ALA A 251 -1.30 -0.05 -1.11
N LEU A 252 -0.14 0.10 -1.75
CA LEU A 252 0.19 -0.59 -3.00
C LEU A 252 0.26 -2.11 -2.84
N THR A 253 0.72 -2.59 -1.68
CA THR A 253 0.94 -4.02 -1.42
C THR A 253 -0.34 -4.74 -1.01
N HIS A 254 -1.14 -4.12 -0.15
CA HIS A 254 -2.26 -4.80 0.52
C HIS A 254 -3.65 -4.36 0.03
N CYS A 255 -3.79 -3.21 -0.64
CA CYS A 255 -5.10 -2.61 -0.90
C CYS A 255 -5.50 -2.60 -2.37
N GLN A 256 -5.45 -3.74 -3.06
CA GLN A 256 -5.74 -3.79 -4.51
C GLN A 256 -7.12 -3.22 -4.90
N GLY A 257 -8.15 -3.43 -4.08
CA GLY A 257 -9.52 -2.94 -4.37
C GLY A 257 -9.79 -1.49 -3.93
N GLN A 258 -9.01 -0.94 -3.00
CA GLN A 258 -9.22 0.40 -2.42
C GLN A 258 -8.04 1.36 -2.66
N LEU A 259 -7.08 0.96 -3.50
CA LEU A 259 -5.85 1.70 -3.75
C LEU A 259 -6.09 3.17 -4.15
N PRO A 260 -7.02 3.49 -5.09
CA PRO A 260 -7.27 4.89 -5.45
C PRO A 260 -7.71 5.76 -4.29
N LEU A 261 -8.61 5.24 -3.45
CA LEU A 261 -9.16 5.99 -2.31
C LEU A 261 -8.10 6.27 -1.24
N LEU A 262 -7.28 5.26 -0.93
CA LEU A 262 -6.22 5.41 0.07
C LEU A 262 -5.11 6.34 -0.41
N CYS A 263 -4.71 6.23 -1.69
CA CYS A 263 -3.71 7.12 -2.27
C CYS A 263 -4.22 8.58 -2.34
N GLU A 264 -5.49 8.80 -2.69
CA GLU A 264 -6.06 10.15 -2.69
C GLU A 264 -6.04 10.75 -1.29
N ARG A 265 -6.48 10.00 -0.27
CA ARG A 265 -6.47 10.47 1.12
C ARG A 265 -5.07 10.73 1.66
N LEU A 266 -4.08 9.91 1.29
CA LEU A 266 -2.68 10.17 1.62
C LEU A 266 -2.21 11.48 0.97
N GLY A 267 -2.56 11.69 -0.30
CA GLY A 267 -2.23 12.92 -1.03
C GLY A 267 -2.87 14.17 -0.41
N GLU A 268 -4.15 14.12 -0.07
CA GLU A 268 -4.85 15.21 0.62
C GLU A 268 -4.17 15.58 1.93
N ARG A 269 -3.82 14.56 2.71
CA ARG A 269 -3.17 14.76 3.99
C ARG A 269 -1.80 15.41 3.83
N LEU A 270 -0.97 14.90 2.90
CA LEU A 270 0.32 15.49 2.58
C LEU A 270 0.19 16.94 2.13
N GLN A 271 -0.85 17.25 1.35
CA GLN A 271 -1.10 18.60 0.87
C GLN A 271 -1.54 19.56 1.98
N ILE A 272 -2.40 19.11 2.90
CA ILE A 272 -2.85 19.92 4.06
C ILE A 272 -1.67 20.18 5.01
N GLU A 273 -0.90 19.14 5.31
CA GLU A 273 0.22 19.20 6.25
C GLU A 273 1.48 19.85 5.64
N ALA A 274 1.55 20.02 4.31
CA ALA A 274 2.66 20.68 3.64
C ALA A 274 2.89 22.11 4.16
N GLY A 275 1.82 22.88 4.46
CA GLY A 275 1.94 24.20 5.08
C GLY A 275 2.87 25.20 4.36
N GLY A 276 3.15 24.99 3.07
CA GLY A 276 4.12 25.76 2.27
C GLY A 276 5.41 25.03 1.90
N ASP A 277 5.61 23.79 2.38
CA ASP A 277 6.70 22.91 1.92
C ASP A 277 6.42 22.39 0.51
N VAL A 278 7.23 22.86 -0.43
CA VAL A 278 7.14 22.50 -1.85
C VAL A 278 7.39 21.01 -2.07
N GLU A 279 8.26 20.39 -1.28
CA GLU A 279 8.60 18.97 -1.44
C GLU A 279 7.48 18.05 -0.96
N LEU A 280 6.76 18.42 0.11
CA LEU A 280 5.57 17.69 0.56
C LEU A 280 4.41 17.84 -0.44
N ALA A 281 4.19 19.05 -0.98
CA ALA A 281 3.20 19.27 -2.03
C ALA A 281 3.52 18.44 -3.30
N ARG A 282 4.80 18.35 -3.65
CA ARG A 282 5.34 17.48 -4.70
C ARG A 282 5.09 16.00 -4.44
N ASN A 283 5.26 15.53 -3.20
CA ASN A 283 4.97 14.14 -2.84
C ASN A 283 3.48 13.83 -2.92
N ALA A 284 2.59 14.79 -2.61
CA ALA A 284 1.15 14.62 -2.79
C ALA A 284 0.77 14.35 -4.26
N ILE A 285 1.45 15.00 -5.23
CA ILE A 285 1.24 14.76 -6.67
C ILE A 285 1.53 13.30 -7.04
N LEU A 286 2.59 12.70 -6.47
CA LEU A 286 2.89 11.28 -6.69
C LEU A 286 1.76 10.38 -6.17
N CYS A 287 1.18 10.70 -5.02
CA CYS A 287 0.03 9.99 -4.47
C CYS A 287 -1.20 10.11 -5.39
N TYR A 288 -1.46 11.28 -5.98
CA TYR A 288 -2.56 11.45 -6.93
C TYR A 288 -2.33 10.72 -8.25
N VAL A 289 -1.08 10.61 -8.73
CA VAL A 289 -0.72 9.75 -9.87
C VAL A 289 -0.99 8.28 -9.55
N CYS A 290 -0.63 7.80 -8.36
CA CYS A 290 -0.94 6.44 -7.92
C CYS A 290 -2.45 6.21 -7.79
N ALA A 291 -3.20 7.23 -7.37
CA ALA A 291 -4.66 7.16 -7.28
C ALA A 291 -5.34 7.14 -8.67
N GLY A 292 -4.71 7.77 -9.66
CA GLY A 292 -5.35 8.08 -10.94
C GLY A 292 -6.37 9.22 -10.83
N SER A 293 -6.19 10.13 -9.88
CA SER A 293 -7.12 11.26 -9.65
C SER A 293 -6.59 12.49 -10.39
N THR A 294 -7.08 12.71 -11.61
CA THR A 294 -6.63 13.83 -12.45
C THR A 294 -7.07 15.19 -11.90
N GLU A 295 -8.24 15.28 -11.27
CA GLU A 295 -8.75 16.54 -10.70
C GLU A 295 -7.85 17.01 -9.55
N ARG A 296 -7.57 16.13 -8.59
CA ARG A 296 -6.68 16.43 -7.45
C ARG A 296 -5.25 16.68 -7.88
N LEU A 297 -4.79 16.00 -8.92
CA LEU A 297 -3.47 16.25 -9.52
C LEU A 297 -3.37 17.70 -10.01
N VAL A 298 -4.35 18.19 -10.77
CA VAL A 298 -4.36 19.57 -11.27
C VAL A 298 -4.42 20.58 -10.11
N GLU A 299 -5.21 20.31 -9.08
CA GLU A 299 -5.25 21.14 -7.87
C GLU A 299 -3.89 21.23 -7.17
N ALA A 300 -3.26 20.09 -6.94
CA ALA A 300 -1.99 20.01 -6.25
C ALA A 300 -0.85 20.65 -7.03
N TRP A 301 -0.86 20.49 -8.35
CA TRP A 301 0.12 21.13 -9.23
C TRP A 301 0.06 22.66 -9.13
N ASN A 302 -1.14 23.23 -9.04
CA ASN A 302 -1.33 24.67 -8.91
C ASN A 302 -0.89 25.20 -7.54
N LEU A 303 -1.01 24.39 -6.49
CA LEU A 303 -0.66 24.77 -5.11
C LEU A 303 0.82 24.59 -4.78
N GLN A 304 1.56 23.78 -5.55
CA GLN A 304 2.99 23.56 -5.35
C GLN A 304 3.83 24.85 -5.51
N LYS A 305 3.31 25.89 -6.19
CA LYS A 305 4.07 27.12 -6.46
C LYS A 305 3.88 28.17 -5.37
N PRO A 306 4.95 28.87 -4.94
CA PRO A 306 4.91 29.87 -3.87
C PRO A 306 4.02 31.10 -4.19
N ASN A 307 3.72 31.35 -5.47
CA ASN A 307 2.70 32.30 -5.92
C ASN A 307 1.54 31.51 -6.53
N GLY A 308 0.69 30.93 -5.68
CA GLY A 308 -0.47 30.15 -6.09
C GLY A 308 -1.44 30.99 -6.92
N SER A 309 -1.34 30.93 -8.25
CA SER A 309 -2.43 31.23 -9.19
C SER A 309 -1.97 31.07 -10.64
N PHE A 310 -2.61 30.14 -11.35
CA PHE A 310 -2.88 30.25 -12.79
C PHE A 310 -3.91 31.37 -13.09
N GLY A 311 -4.33 32.15 -12.08
CA GLY A 311 -5.38 33.18 -12.16
C GLY A 311 -4.92 34.60 -12.50
N ASP A 312 -3.62 34.88 -12.65
CA ASP A 312 -3.13 36.25 -12.94
C ASP A 312 -2.77 36.48 -14.41
N PHE A 313 -3.53 35.89 -15.34
CA PHE A 313 -3.40 36.22 -16.78
C PHE A 313 -4.04 37.56 -17.14
N VAL A 314 -4.87 38.14 -16.27
CA VAL A 314 -5.61 39.37 -16.57
C VAL A 314 -4.91 40.61 -16.05
N ASN A 315 -4.07 40.53 -14.99
CA ASN A 315 -3.42 41.70 -14.40
C ASN A 315 -1.94 41.52 -14.00
N GLY A 316 -1.34 40.34 -14.22
CA GLY A 316 0.06 40.07 -13.91
C GLY A 316 1.01 40.39 -15.06
N GLU A 317 2.19 40.95 -14.76
CA GLU A 317 3.23 41.13 -15.76
C GLU A 317 3.54 39.78 -16.45
N PRO A 318 3.59 39.72 -17.79
CA PRO A 318 3.94 38.49 -18.49
C PRO A 318 5.33 38.02 -18.04
N ASP A 319 5.40 36.80 -17.51
CA ASP A 319 6.66 36.15 -17.14
C ASP A 319 7.63 36.22 -18.33
N LYS A 320 8.74 36.94 -18.16
CA LYS A 320 9.72 37.24 -19.22
C LYS A 320 10.36 36.00 -19.87
N ASN A 321 10.12 34.80 -19.34
CA ASN A 321 10.78 33.54 -19.71
C ASN A 321 9.85 32.43 -20.24
N ASN A 322 8.54 32.67 -20.48
CA ASN A 322 7.57 31.63 -20.90
C ASN A 322 7.45 30.40 -19.96
N ASN A 323 7.96 30.46 -18.73
CA ASN A 323 7.97 29.33 -17.79
C ASN A 323 6.55 28.79 -17.52
N SER A 324 5.59 29.69 -17.34
CA SER A 324 4.18 29.35 -17.09
C SER A 324 3.54 28.53 -18.23
N ASN A 325 3.94 28.77 -19.50
CA ASN A 325 3.48 27.97 -20.64
C ASN A 325 4.11 26.57 -20.66
N ARG A 326 5.38 26.46 -20.28
CA ARG A 326 6.10 25.18 -20.21
C ARG A 326 5.54 24.30 -19.10
N ASP A 327 5.24 24.89 -17.95
CA ASP A 327 4.65 24.20 -16.81
C ASP A 327 3.22 23.74 -17.09
N LEU A 328 2.41 24.57 -17.78
CA LEU A 328 1.09 24.18 -18.28
C LEU A 328 1.20 22.95 -19.19
N GLN A 329 2.16 22.99 -20.12
CA GLN A 329 2.37 21.90 -21.05
C GLN A 329 2.80 20.60 -20.35
N GLU A 330 3.66 20.68 -19.33
CA GLU A 330 4.04 19.51 -18.53
C GLU A 330 2.85 18.92 -17.78
N LEU A 331 2.02 19.77 -17.16
CA LEU A 331 0.81 19.32 -16.47
C LEU A 331 -0.16 18.63 -17.43
N VAL A 332 -0.37 19.18 -18.63
CA VAL A 332 -1.22 18.55 -19.66
C VAL A 332 -0.63 17.21 -20.12
N GLU A 333 0.67 17.13 -20.38
CA GLU A 333 1.33 15.88 -20.75
C GLU A 333 1.11 14.79 -19.67
N VAL A 334 1.33 15.14 -18.39
CA VAL A 334 1.13 14.22 -17.26
C VAL A 334 -0.34 13.81 -17.14
N ALA A 335 -1.28 14.75 -17.20
CA ALA A 335 -2.70 14.48 -17.07
C ALA A 335 -3.24 13.59 -18.20
N MET A 336 -2.86 13.86 -19.44
CA MET A 336 -3.28 13.07 -20.61
C MET A 336 -2.71 11.65 -20.58
N LEU A 337 -1.44 11.50 -20.19
CA LEU A 337 -0.83 10.18 -20.02
C LEU A 337 -1.47 9.42 -18.87
N LEU A 338 -1.78 10.07 -17.75
CA LEU A 338 -2.48 9.44 -16.64
C LEU A 338 -3.86 8.96 -17.07
N GLN A 339 -4.61 9.76 -17.82
CA GLN A 339 -5.89 9.32 -18.40
C GLN A 339 -5.72 8.08 -19.28
N LYS A 340 -4.74 8.08 -20.18
CA LYS A 340 -4.47 6.91 -21.04
C LYS A 340 -4.06 5.67 -20.26
N ALA A 341 -3.30 5.83 -19.16
CA ALA A 341 -2.97 4.73 -18.28
C ALA A 341 -4.23 4.12 -17.63
N LEU A 342 -5.16 4.98 -17.20
CA LEU A 342 -6.42 4.55 -16.59
C LEU A 342 -7.36 3.87 -17.59
N GLU A 343 -7.47 4.40 -18.81
CA GLU A 343 -8.20 3.78 -19.91
C GLU A 343 -7.68 2.36 -20.19
N ARG A 344 -6.35 2.17 -20.21
CA ARG A 344 -5.72 0.85 -20.42
C ARG A 344 -5.98 -0.11 -19.26
N GLN A 345 -6.16 0.40 -18.05
CA GLN A 345 -6.57 -0.37 -16.86
C GLN A 345 -8.09 -0.63 -16.83
N GLY A 346 -8.85 -0.19 -17.83
CA GLY A 346 -10.31 -0.37 -17.91
C GLY A 346 -11.11 0.56 -16.99
N ARG A 347 -10.48 1.62 -16.46
CA ARG A 347 -11.15 2.66 -15.66
C ARG A 347 -11.68 3.73 -16.60
N ALA A 348 -12.97 4.04 -16.51
CA ALA A 348 -13.56 5.14 -17.28
C ALA A 348 -13.01 6.48 -16.76
N THR A 349 -12.43 7.27 -17.66
CA THR A 349 -11.98 8.64 -17.37
C THR A 349 -12.88 9.62 -18.09
N ASN A 350 -13.58 10.46 -17.33
CA ASN A 350 -14.31 11.60 -17.89
C ASN A 350 -13.45 12.85 -17.73
N VAL A 351 -13.42 13.68 -18.76
CA VAL A 351 -12.80 15.01 -18.69
C VAL A 351 -13.85 15.96 -18.12
N THR A 352 -13.75 16.23 -16.81
CA THR A 352 -14.69 17.11 -16.10
C THR A 352 -13.95 18.08 -15.18
N GLY A 353 -14.64 19.16 -14.80
CA GLY A 353 -14.18 20.11 -13.80
C GLY A 353 -12.82 20.72 -14.12
N LYS A 354 -11.89 20.67 -13.17
CA LYS A 354 -10.58 21.32 -13.28
C LYS A 354 -9.71 20.78 -14.42
N LEU A 355 -9.95 19.55 -14.86
CA LEU A 355 -9.25 19.01 -16.03
C LEU A 355 -9.79 19.60 -17.33
N ALA A 356 -11.10 19.80 -17.44
CA ALA A 356 -11.71 20.51 -18.56
C ALA A 356 -11.19 21.96 -18.65
N ASP A 357 -11.11 22.65 -17.51
CA ASP A 357 -10.54 24.00 -17.42
C ASP A 357 -9.09 24.04 -17.91
N LEU A 358 -8.27 23.07 -17.49
CA LEU A 358 -6.88 22.94 -17.88
C LEU A 358 -6.73 22.76 -19.40
N LEU A 359 -7.49 21.82 -19.97
CA LEU A 359 -7.43 21.52 -21.40
C LEU A 359 -7.95 22.67 -22.25
N SER A 360 -8.95 23.40 -21.77
CA SER A 360 -9.49 24.61 -22.43
C SER A 360 -8.45 25.73 -22.45
N GLN A 361 -7.74 25.95 -21.34
CA GLN A 361 -6.62 26.89 -21.28
C GLN A 361 -5.50 26.50 -22.25
N TYR A 362 -5.11 25.23 -22.25
CA TYR A 362 -4.07 24.73 -23.15
C TYR A 362 -4.46 24.86 -24.63
N ALA A 363 -5.72 24.55 -24.97
CA ALA A 363 -6.25 24.72 -26.31
C ALA A 363 -6.24 26.19 -26.75
N SER A 364 -6.59 27.13 -25.86
CA SER A 364 -6.53 28.56 -26.14
C SER A 364 -5.09 29.02 -26.46
N LEU A 365 -4.11 28.48 -25.73
CA LEU A 365 -2.70 28.76 -25.95
C LEU A 365 -2.22 28.19 -27.31
N LEU A 366 -2.61 26.97 -27.65
CA LEU A 366 -2.29 26.37 -28.96
C LEU A 366 -2.95 27.13 -30.12
N ALA A 367 -4.20 27.56 -29.95
CA ALA A 367 -4.91 28.37 -30.93
C ALA A 367 -4.22 29.73 -31.15
N ALA A 368 -3.74 30.37 -30.08
CA ALA A 368 -2.96 31.62 -30.16
C ALA A 368 -1.63 31.45 -30.92
N GLN A 369 -1.04 30.24 -30.87
CA GLN A 369 0.14 29.87 -31.67
C GLN A 369 -0.22 29.39 -33.11
N GLY A 370 -1.51 29.32 -33.42
CA GLY A 370 -2.05 28.94 -34.72
C GLY A 370 -2.13 27.43 -34.99
N SER A 371 -2.00 26.58 -33.94
CA SER A 371 -2.31 25.15 -34.04
C SER A 371 -3.78 24.88 -33.72
N LEU A 372 -4.67 25.28 -34.64
CA LEU A 372 -6.13 25.18 -34.43
C LEU A 372 -6.62 23.73 -34.37
N ASN A 373 -6.02 22.82 -35.14
CA ASN A 373 -6.42 21.42 -35.16
C ASN A 373 -6.16 20.74 -33.79
N SER A 374 -4.95 20.91 -33.26
CA SER A 374 -4.57 20.44 -31.93
C SER A 374 -5.46 21.04 -30.85
N ALA A 375 -5.69 22.36 -30.89
CA ALA A 375 -6.58 23.03 -29.95
C ALA A 375 -8.00 22.43 -29.95
N LEU A 376 -8.54 22.12 -31.13
CA LEU A 376 -9.86 21.48 -31.25
C LEU A 376 -9.88 20.07 -30.62
N THR A 377 -8.80 19.30 -30.74
CA THR A 377 -8.70 17.97 -30.13
C THR A 377 -8.77 18.02 -28.61
N TYR A 378 -8.09 18.97 -27.97
CA TYR A 378 -8.13 19.10 -26.50
C TYR A 378 -9.46 19.66 -25.99
N VAL A 379 -10.12 20.52 -26.76
CA VAL A 379 -11.47 21.03 -26.45
C VAL A 379 -12.55 19.96 -26.65
N GLY A 380 -12.51 19.23 -27.77
CA GLY A 380 -13.56 18.26 -28.12
C GLY A 380 -13.61 17.05 -27.18
N ASN A 381 -12.57 16.84 -26.38
CA ASN A 381 -12.54 15.83 -25.33
C ASN A 381 -13.18 16.33 -24.02
N SER A 382 -13.45 17.63 -23.87
CA SER A 382 -14.12 18.23 -22.72
C SER A 382 -15.63 18.17 -22.92
N THR A 383 -16.35 17.43 -22.07
CA THR A 383 -17.82 17.42 -22.07
C THR A 383 -18.38 18.53 -21.18
N ASP A 384 -17.97 19.78 -21.43
CA ASP A 384 -18.47 20.93 -20.67
C ASP A 384 -19.63 21.61 -21.42
N PRO A 385 -20.85 21.70 -20.83
CA PRO A 385 -22.02 22.29 -21.47
C PRO A 385 -21.95 23.81 -21.69
N GLU A 386 -20.87 24.51 -21.29
CA GLU A 386 -20.71 25.95 -21.56
C GLU A 386 -20.15 26.26 -22.96
N MET A 387 -19.87 25.25 -23.78
CA MET A 387 -19.29 25.42 -25.13
C MET A 387 -20.18 24.91 -26.28
N GLU A 388 -21.49 24.73 -26.05
CA GLU A 388 -22.51 24.61 -27.14
C GLU A 388 -23.09 25.96 -27.57
#